data_AF-A0A086Y1J9-F1
#
_entry.id   AF-A0A086Y1J9-F1
#
_cell.length_a   1.000
_cell.length_b   1.000
_cell.length_c   1.000
_cell.angle_alpha   90.00
_cell.angle_beta   90.00
_cell.angle_gamma   90.00
#
_symmetry.space_group_name_H-M   'P 1'
#
loop_
_entity.id
_entity.type
_entity.pdbx_description
1 polymer ?
#
loop_
_entity_poly.entity_id
_entity_poly.type
_entity_poly.pdbx_seq_one_letter_code
_entity_poly.pdbx_strand_id
1 'polypeptide(L)'
;MQAFLGERGSASVWALSLMVSSMVVGGLAIDGSNAWRVRQKLQIAADAASLAAAQKLPDVDAARTMALDVAQRNLGGDALDQAAITAQDVKFGTWSDAKGFTEGATDDGTVTAVQIDAARSLRRGNALGTFLLGLVGVDSFEPSVSSTAIPMTTSTVGNKLSCEDAMILTSGRMNTGGGNVLNGDICLHGTRGLLTGGGDYYAGGVQMSAATRAQVTVNYTVPGSETADEVARASDLTPVVLPKLSSMFETLWSGIYSGLSKPNGKDLVVDGYYTGNLLPDFLKDSNGRIAVVYVDNNGWWTVQPGQLQPHTIYLVNHGMQIAGGVQAQNVAIIARGDIGVGGGANLHYTNDYFFSTGTINTGGDIYWGDAGSYCTSGAYSVYTFAYNTVSLGGWGGGAGAHGLFGAAKTFSPGGAMKNSGGLYFEASNDTQLGGNLSFNACGKRLESFYDSAVPRQTTTVTKTGKLKL
;
A
#
# COMPACT_ATOMS: atom_id res chain seq x y z
N MET A 1 -80.33 -10.24 -6.62
CA MET A 1 -79.52 -11.32 -6.01
C MET A 1 -79.98 -12.71 -6.49
N GLN A 2 -80.22 -12.90 -7.80
CA GLN A 2 -80.56 -14.20 -8.42
C GLN A 2 -79.73 -14.50 -9.68
N ALA A 3 -78.82 -13.61 -10.09
CA ALA A 3 -77.93 -13.83 -11.24
C ALA A 3 -76.66 -14.67 -10.89
N PHE A 4 -76.49 -15.07 -9.64
CA PHE A 4 -75.31 -15.82 -9.17
C PHE A 4 -75.52 -17.34 -9.05
N LEU A 5 -76.69 -17.87 -9.42
CA LEU A 5 -77.01 -19.31 -9.32
C LEU A 5 -76.86 -20.09 -10.64
N GLY A 6 -76.47 -19.43 -11.73
CA GLY A 6 -76.11 -20.13 -12.97
C GLY A 6 -74.63 -20.50 -12.98
N GLU A 7 -74.28 -21.70 -13.43
CA GLU A 7 -72.90 -22.22 -13.62
C GLU A 7 -71.97 -21.33 -14.48
N ARG A 8 -72.46 -20.20 -14.99
CA ARG A 8 -71.74 -19.23 -15.83
C ARG A 8 -70.88 -18.22 -15.04
N GLY A 9 -70.97 -18.17 -13.70
CA GLY A 9 -70.21 -17.22 -12.88
C GLY A 9 -68.95 -17.77 -12.19
N SER A 10 -68.81 -19.10 -12.06
CA SER A 10 -67.71 -19.73 -11.33
C SER A 10 -66.34 -19.49 -11.97
N ALA A 11 -66.29 -19.51 -13.31
CA ALA A 11 -65.08 -19.24 -14.07
C ALA A 11 -64.54 -17.82 -13.83
N SER A 12 -65.41 -16.82 -13.69
CA SER A 12 -65.00 -15.43 -13.41
C SER A 12 -64.44 -15.26 -11.99
N VAL A 13 -65.08 -15.88 -10.99
CA VAL A 13 -64.57 -15.87 -9.61
C VAL A 13 -63.20 -16.55 -9.55
N TRP A 14 -63.07 -17.72 -10.18
CA TRP A 14 -61.80 -18.45 -10.26
C TRP A 14 -60.69 -17.64 -10.97
N ALA A 15 -61.01 -17.00 -12.09
CA ALA A 15 -60.05 -16.16 -12.81
C ALA A 15 -59.58 -14.96 -11.97
N LEU A 16 -60.49 -14.32 -11.22
CA LEU A 16 -60.13 -13.23 -10.29
C LEU A 16 -59.24 -13.74 -9.16
N SER A 17 -59.55 -14.89 -8.57
CA SER A 17 -58.71 -15.50 -7.54
C SER A 17 -57.31 -15.81 -8.07
N LEU A 18 -57.20 -16.44 -9.24
CA LEU A 18 -55.91 -16.73 -9.87
C LEU A 18 -55.13 -15.46 -10.18
N MET A 19 -55.78 -14.43 -10.72
CA MET A 19 -55.15 -13.14 -11.00
C MET A 19 -54.57 -12.52 -9.73
N VAL A 20 -55.33 -12.47 -8.64
CA VAL A 20 -54.86 -11.96 -7.34
C VAL A 20 -53.70 -12.81 -6.82
N SER A 21 -53.79 -14.14 -6.88
CA SER A 21 -52.69 -15.03 -6.48
C SER A 21 -51.42 -14.80 -7.31
N SER A 22 -51.54 -14.65 -8.63
CA SER A 22 -50.40 -14.35 -9.50
C SER A 22 -49.80 -12.98 -9.21
N MET A 23 -50.61 -11.96 -8.89
CA MET A 23 -50.13 -10.64 -8.48
C MET A 23 -49.39 -10.69 -7.15
N VAL A 24 -49.85 -11.48 -6.17
CA VAL A 24 -49.15 -11.67 -4.89
C VAL A 24 -47.80 -12.33 -5.10
N VAL A 25 -47.74 -13.41 -5.88
CA VAL A 25 -46.49 -14.11 -6.18
C VAL A 25 -45.53 -13.23 -7.00
N GLY A 26 -46.05 -12.52 -8.00
CA GLY A 26 -45.28 -11.57 -8.80
C GLY A 26 -44.77 -10.39 -7.98
N GLY A 27 -45.59 -9.89 -7.06
CA GLY A 27 -45.21 -8.83 -6.13
C GLY A 27 -44.12 -9.27 -5.16
N LEU A 28 -44.24 -10.47 -4.59
CA LEU A 28 -43.19 -11.04 -3.76
C LEU A 28 -41.87 -11.18 -4.52
N ALA A 29 -41.92 -11.63 -5.78
CA ALA A 29 -40.73 -11.75 -6.62
C ALA A 29 -40.08 -10.39 -6.91
N ILE A 30 -40.86 -9.38 -7.31
CA ILE A 30 -40.35 -8.06 -7.70
C ILE A 30 -39.92 -7.25 -6.47
N ASP A 31 -40.82 -7.06 -5.50
CA ASP A 31 -40.55 -6.26 -4.31
C ASP A 31 -39.49 -6.94 -3.43
N GLY A 32 -39.51 -8.27 -3.33
CA GLY A 32 -38.49 -9.04 -2.62
C GLY A 32 -37.11 -8.94 -3.27
N SER A 33 -37.02 -8.99 -4.60
CA SER A 33 -35.75 -8.79 -5.31
C SER A 33 -35.20 -7.38 -5.10
N ASN A 34 -36.07 -6.36 -5.08
CA ASN A 34 -35.66 -5.00 -4.79
C ASN A 34 -35.18 -4.84 -3.34
N ALA A 35 -35.88 -5.43 -2.37
CA ALA A 35 -35.46 -5.45 -0.97
C ALA A 35 -34.10 -6.11 -0.77
N TRP A 36 -33.86 -7.24 -1.45
CA TRP A 36 -32.58 -7.91 -1.44
C TRP A 36 -31.47 -7.03 -2.02
N ARG A 37 -31.71 -6.41 -3.19
CA ARG A 37 -30.76 -5.48 -3.82
C ARG A 37 -30.39 -4.32 -2.88
N VAL A 38 -31.39 -3.72 -2.23
CA VAL A 38 -31.18 -2.63 -1.27
C VAL A 38 -30.39 -3.11 -0.05
N ARG A 39 -30.69 -4.30 0.49
CA ARG A 39 -29.91 -4.90 1.59
C ARG A 39 -28.43 -5.07 1.22
N GLN A 40 -28.13 -5.56 0.01
CA GLN A 40 -26.75 -5.70 -0.47
C GLN A 40 -26.04 -4.34 -0.58
N LYS A 41 -26.74 -3.31 -1.07
CA LYS A 41 -26.22 -1.94 -1.12
C LYS A 41 -25.89 -1.41 0.28
N LEU A 42 -26.77 -1.63 1.26
CA LEU A 42 -26.53 -1.26 2.65
C LEU A 42 -25.30 -1.99 3.23
N GLN A 43 -25.12 -3.28 2.91
CA GLN A 43 -23.98 -4.07 3.39
C GLN A 43 -22.66 -3.52 2.86
N ILE A 44 -22.58 -3.23 1.56
CA ILE A 44 -21.38 -2.63 0.93
C ILE A 44 -21.03 -1.29 1.59
N ALA A 45 -22.03 -0.44 1.83
CA ALA A 45 -21.83 0.84 2.50
C ALA A 45 -21.35 0.67 3.94
N ALA A 46 -21.95 -0.25 4.71
CA ALA A 46 -21.55 -0.54 6.09
C ALA A 46 -20.12 -1.10 6.18
N ASP A 47 -19.75 -2.04 5.30
CA ASP A 47 -18.41 -2.65 5.25
C ASP A 47 -17.33 -1.63 4.87
N ALA A 48 -17.59 -0.80 3.87
CA ALA A 48 -16.65 0.23 3.44
C ALA A 48 -16.48 1.31 4.53
N ALA A 49 -17.59 1.75 5.15
CA ALA A 49 -17.57 2.75 6.21
C ALA A 49 -16.90 2.24 7.49
N SER A 50 -17.16 1.00 7.91
CA SER A 50 -16.56 0.41 9.11
C SER A 50 -15.04 0.31 8.94
N LEU A 51 -14.59 -0.19 7.77
CA LEU A 51 -13.16 -0.29 7.45
C LEU A 51 -12.47 1.07 7.41
N ALA A 52 -13.08 2.08 6.78
CA ALA A 52 -12.50 3.41 6.67
C ALA A 52 -12.43 4.12 8.03
N ALA A 53 -13.44 3.96 8.89
CA ALA A 53 -13.43 4.49 10.24
C ALA A 53 -12.38 3.81 11.13
N ALA A 54 -12.24 2.48 11.01
CA ALA A 54 -11.24 1.74 11.78
C ALA A 54 -9.81 2.24 11.53
N GLN A 55 -9.49 2.72 10.32
CA GLN A 55 -8.17 3.30 9.98
C GLN A 55 -7.86 4.63 10.70
N LYS A 56 -8.87 5.29 11.28
CA LYS A 56 -8.71 6.58 11.97
C LYS A 56 -8.69 6.43 13.50
N LEU A 57 -8.92 5.24 14.03
CA LEU A 57 -8.75 4.99 15.45
C LEU A 57 -7.28 5.24 15.87
N PRO A 58 -7.04 5.78 17.08
CA PRO A 58 -8.01 5.98 18.16
C PRO A 58 -8.81 7.30 18.08
N ASP A 59 -8.63 8.14 17.05
CA ASP A 59 -9.38 9.39 16.90
C ASP A 59 -10.83 9.11 16.44
N VAL A 60 -11.75 9.08 17.42
CA VAL A 60 -13.16 8.74 17.20
C VAL A 60 -13.90 9.78 16.35
N ASP A 61 -13.52 11.05 16.40
CA ASP A 61 -14.19 12.11 15.65
C ASP A 61 -13.74 12.10 14.18
N ALA A 62 -12.44 11.89 13.94
CA ALA A 62 -11.92 11.63 12.60
C ALA A 62 -12.50 10.34 12.01
N ALA A 63 -12.61 9.28 12.82
CA ALA A 63 -13.20 8.01 12.40
C ALA A 63 -14.67 8.15 12.02
N ARG A 64 -15.47 8.87 12.83
CA ARG A 64 -16.88 9.13 12.54
C ARG A 64 -17.05 9.91 11.25
N THR A 65 -16.26 10.97 11.08
CA THR A 65 -16.28 11.80 9.87
C THR A 65 -15.95 10.97 8.62
N MET A 66 -14.92 10.12 8.70
CA MET A 66 -14.52 9.24 7.61
C MET A 66 -15.58 8.18 7.29
N ALA A 67 -16.20 7.57 8.31
CA ALA A 67 -17.28 6.60 8.11
C ALA A 67 -18.45 7.22 7.33
N LEU A 68 -18.88 8.42 7.70
CA LEU A 68 -20.02 9.08 7.06
C LEU A 68 -19.72 9.49 5.61
N ASP A 69 -18.54 10.02 5.33
CA ASP A 69 -18.12 10.35 3.95
C ASP A 69 -18.09 9.10 3.06
N VAL A 70 -17.48 8.01 3.54
CA VAL A 70 -17.41 6.75 2.77
C VAL A 70 -18.79 6.12 2.62
N ALA A 71 -19.63 6.14 3.65
CA ALA A 71 -21.01 5.67 3.59
C ALA A 71 -21.81 6.42 2.50
N GLN A 72 -21.74 7.75 2.48
CA GLN A 72 -22.45 8.59 1.51
C GLN A 72 -22.03 8.27 0.06
N ARG A 73 -20.73 8.08 -0.18
CA ARG A 73 -20.23 7.71 -1.52
C ARG A 73 -20.77 6.36 -2.01
N ASN A 74 -20.97 5.40 -1.10
CA ASN A 74 -21.48 4.07 -1.43
C ASN A 74 -23.02 4.01 -1.51
N LEU A 75 -23.73 4.86 -0.77
CA LEU A 75 -25.19 4.95 -0.79
C LEU A 75 -25.71 5.80 -1.97
N GLY A 76 -24.89 6.69 -2.52
CA GLY A 76 -25.25 7.53 -3.64
C GLY A 76 -26.04 8.78 -3.23
N GLY A 77 -26.67 9.44 -4.21
CA GLY A 77 -27.28 10.76 -4.04
C GLY A 77 -28.74 10.81 -3.57
N ASP A 78 -29.43 9.66 -3.43
CA ASP A 78 -30.84 9.63 -3.02
C ASP A 78 -30.95 9.93 -1.51
N ALA A 79 -31.80 10.90 -1.15
CA ALA A 79 -32.00 11.33 0.23
C ALA A 79 -32.45 10.19 1.16
N LEU A 80 -33.24 9.23 0.66
CA LEU A 80 -33.70 8.08 1.45
C LEU A 80 -32.55 7.11 1.74
N ASP A 81 -31.63 6.95 0.79
CA ASP A 81 -30.45 6.12 0.96
C ASP A 81 -29.42 6.83 1.85
N GLN A 82 -29.28 8.16 1.78
CA GLN A 82 -28.40 8.94 2.67
C GLN A 82 -28.85 8.88 4.15
N ALA A 83 -30.15 8.76 4.41
CA ALA A 83 -30.69 8.55 5.75
C ALA A 83 -30.43 7.13 6.31
N ALA A 84 -29.87 6.22 5.51
CA ALA A 84 -29.68 4.84 5.93
C ALA A 84 -28.53 4.64 6.93
N ILE A 85 -27.54 5.53 6.94
CA ILE A 85 -26.43 5.55 7.91
C ILE A 85 -26.30 6.98 8.44
N THR A 86 -26.44 7.14 9.75
CA THR A 86 -26.33 8.42 10.46
C THR A 86 -25.16 8.39 11.44
N ALA A 87 -24.82 9.55 12.02
CA ALA A 87 -23.75 9.65 13.00
C ALA A 87 -23.95 8.74 14.24
N GLN A 88 -25.20 8.45 14.61
CA GLN A 88 -25.55 7.58 15.74
C GLN A 88 -25.38 6.09 15.42
N ASP A 89 -25.30 5.75 14.14
CA ASP A 89 -25.10 4.39 13.67
C ASP A 89 -23.61 4.00 13.66
N VAL A 90 -22.72 4.97 13.87
CA VAL A 90 -21.28 4.75 14.02
C VAL A 90 -20.97 4.49 15.48
N LYS A 91 -20.91 3.22 15.85
CA LYS A 91 -20.64 2.76 17.21
C LYS A 91 -19.17 2.44 17.38
N PHE A 92 -18.61 2.90 18.49
CA PHE A 92 -17.22 2.67 18.86
C PHE A 92 -17.17 1.67 20.01
N GLY A 93 -16.23 0.74 19.93
CA GLY A 93 -16.19 -0.35 20.90
C GLY A 93 -14.87 -1.11 20.89
N THR A 94 -14.94 -2.31 21.45
CA THR A 94 -13.85 -3.29 21.40
C THR A 94 -14.33 -4.58 20.75
N TRP A 95 -13.40 -5.32 20.17
CA TRP A 95 -13.66 -6.64 19.60
C TRP A 95 -12.86 -7.70 20.36
N SER A 96 -13.52 -8.83 20.62
CA SER A 96 -12.83 -10.05 21.05
C SER A 96 -13.43 -11.25 20.34
N ASP A 97 -12.62 -12.27 20.04
CA ASP A 97 -13.12 -13.48 19.37
C ASP A 97 -14.18 -14.23 20.21
N ALA A 98 -14.14 -14.08 21.54
CA ALA A 98 -15.07 -14.73 22.45
C ALA A 98 -16.42 -14.01 22.56
N LYS A 99 -16.44 -12.68 22.54
CA LYS A 99 -17.66 -11.87 22.79
C LYS A 99 -18.16 -11.10 21.56
N GLY A 100 -17.39 -11.07 20.48
CA GLY A 100 -17.63 -10.20 19.34
C GLY A 100 -17.43 -8.73 19.72
N PHE A 101 -18.22 -7.86 19.08
CA PHE A 101 -18.21 -6.41 19.32
C PHE A 101 -18.89 -6.09 20.65
N THR A 102 -18.23 -5.30 21.49
CA THR A 102 -18.79 -4.70 22.70
C THR A 102 -18.69 -3.19 22.59
N GLU A 103 -19.82 -2.50 22.61
CA GLU A 103 -19.87 -1.04 22.53
C GLU A 103 -19.27 -0.39 23.78
N GLY A 104 -18.53 0.71 23.59
CA GLY A 104 -17.80 1.40 24.64
C GLY A 104 -16.30 1.13 24.64
N ALA A 105 -15.54 2.05 25.25
CA ALA A 105 -14.12 1.86 25.46
C ALA A 105 -13.84 0.80 26.54
N THR A 106 -12.66 0.20 26.52
CA THR A 106 -12.12 -0.54 27.69
C THR A 106 -11.89 0.38 28.88
N ASP A 107 -11.58 -0.21 30.04
CA ASP A 107 -11.32 0.52 31.29
C ASP A 107 -10.17 1.56 31.17
N ASP A 108 -9.27 1.38 30.21
CA ASP A 108 -8.17 2.31 29.89
C ASP A 108 -8.55 3.38 28.85
N GLY A 109 -9.81 3.44 28.42
CA GLY A 109 -10.30 4.38 27.42
C GLY A 109 -9.99 4.01 25.98
N THR A 110 -9.46 2.81 25.70
CA THR A 110 -9.13 2.42 24.34
C THR A 110 -10.33 1.90 23.54
N VAL A 111 -10.38 2.30 22.27
CA VAL A 111 -11.37 1.85 21.28
C VAL A 111 -10.62 1.07 20.21
N THR A 112 -10.99 -0.19 20.02
CA THR A 112 -10.31 -1.12 19.11
C THR A 112 -11.20 -1.63 17.99
N ALA A 113 -12.44 -1.18 17.92
CA ALA A 113 -13.39 -1.61 16.90
C ALA A 113 -14.40 -0.49 16.57
N VAL A 114 -14.87 -0.50 15.32
CA VAL A 114 -15.98 0.33 14.86
C VAL A 114 -17.06 -0.58 14.29
N GLN A 115 -18.30 -0.41 14.73
CA GLN A 115 -19.49 -1.05 14.16
C GLN A 115 -20.37 -0.01 13.47
N ILE A 116 -20.84 -0.32 12.27
CA ILE A 116 -21.75 0.52 11.48
C ILE A 116 -23.07 -0.21 11.29
N ASP A 117 -24.17 0.40 11.74
CA ASP A 117 -25.52 -0.13 11.57
C ASP A 117 -26.28 0.62 10.45
N ALA A 118 -26.44 -0.02 9.29
CA ALA A 118 -27.17 0.57 8.18
C ALA A 118 -28.61 0.05 8.13
N ALA A 119 -29.60 0.93 8.04
CA ALA A 119 -31.01 0.53 8.02
C ALA A 119 -31.90 1.45 7.18
N ARG A 120 -32.80 0.83 6.42
CA ARG A 120 -34.01 1.47 5.91
C ARG A 120 -35.18 1.01 6.76
N SER A 121 -35.87 1.94 7.43
CA SER A 121 -36.92 1.60 8.40
C SER A 121 -38.02 2.65 8.45
N LEU A 122 -39.21 2.24 8.90
CA LEU A 122 -40.33 3.16 9.10
C LEU A 122 -39.99 4.20 10.17
N ARG A 123 -39.28 3.77 11.22
CA ARG A 123 -38.82 4.63 12.32
C ARG A 123 -37.94 5.79 11.83
N ARG A 124 -37.14 5.58 10.78
CA ARG A 124 -36.27 6.61 10.18
C ARG A 124 -36.95 7.39 9.04
N GLY A 125 -38.20 7.06 8.69
CA GLY A 125 -38.90 7.66 7.56
C GLY A 125 -38.29 7.30 6.20
N ASN A 126 -37.48 6.24 6.12
CA ASN A 126 -36.79 5.81 4.91
C ASN A 126 -37.03 4.34 4.54
N ALA A 127 -38.14 3.74 5.02
CA ALA A 127 -38.52 2.38 4.67
C ALA A 127 -38.55 2.17 3.14
N LEU A 128 -38.35 0.93 2.70
CA LEU A 128 -38.44 0.60 1.29
C LEU A 128 -39.90 0.30 0.94
N GLY A 129 -40.58 1.25 0.30
CA GLY A 129 -41.95 1.03 -0.18
C GLY A 129 -42.03 -0.17 -1.13
N THR A 130 -43.07 -0.97 -0.99
CA THR A 130 -43.39 -2.03 -1.95
C THR A 130 -44.29 -1.47 -3.05
N PHE A 131 -44.19 -2.01 -4.26
CA PHE A 131 -45.02 -1.57 -5.38
C PHE A 131 -46.28 -2.44 -5.52
N LEU A 132 -46.10 -3.77 -5.59
CA LEU A 132 -47.18 -4.71 -5.85
C LEU A 132 -47.73 -5.30 -4.55
N LEU A 133 -46.87 -5.56 -3.58
CA LEU A 133 -47.29 -6.06 -2.28
C LEU A 133 -48.09 -5.03 -1.46
N GLY A 134 -47.95 -3.73 -1.75
CA GLY A 134 -48.80 -2.68 -1.17
C GLY A 134 -50.28 -2.87 -1.51
N LEU A 135 -50.60 -3.47 -2.67
CA LEU A 135 -51.99 -3.77 -3.06
C LEU A 135 -52.65 -4.83 -2.17
N VAL A 136 -51.84 -5.61 -1.45
CA VAL A 136 -52.31 -6.64 -0.50
C VAL A 136 -51.95 -6.29 0.95
N GLY A 137 -51.66 -5.01 1.23
CA GLY A 137 -51.50 -4.46 2.57
C GLY A 137 -50.11 -4.61 3.19
N VAL A 138 -49.07 -4.92 2.39
CA VAL A 138 -47.68 -4.93 2.85
C VAL A 138 -46.99 -3.70 2.28
N ASP A 139 -47.06 -2.57 2.98
CA ASP A 139 -46.70 -1.26 2.42
C ASP A 139 -45.19 -1.02 2.28
N SER A 140 -44.36 -1.72 3.08
CA SER A 140 -42.91 -1.52 3.05
C SER A 140 -42.09 -2.69 3.57
N PHE A 141 -40.82 -2.74 3.19
CA PHE A 141 -39.78 -3.56 3.79
C PHE A 141 -38.78 -2.71 4.56
N GLU A 142 -38.19 -3.30 5.61
CA GLU A 142 -37.24 -2.63 6.50
C GLU A 142 -35.87 -3.35 6.54
N PRO A 143 -35.09 -3.34 5.44
CA PRO A 143 -33.79 -4.02 5.43
C PRO A 143 -32.79 -3.30 6.35
N SER A 144 -32.11 -4.08 7.18
CA SER A 144 -31.03 -3.62 8.06
C SER A 144 -29.82 -4.57 8.04
N VAL A 145 -28.63 -4.01 8.20
CA VAL A 145 -27.35 -4.74 8.24
C VAL A 145 -26.43 -4.09 9.27
N SER A 146 -25.44 -4.85 9.73
CA SER A 146 -24.40 -4.37 10.62
C SER A 146 -23.05 -4.88 10.15
N SER A 147 -22.02 -4.06 10.26
CA SER A 147 -20.64 -4.43 9.91
C SER A 147 -19.69 -3.93 10.98
N THR A 148 -18.78 -4.78 11.44
CA THR A 148 -17.75 -4.43 12.40
C THR A 148 -16.37 -4.56 11.76
N ALA A 149 -15.55 -3.52 11.90
CA ALA A 149 -14.14 -3.55 11.55
C ALA A 149 -13.28 -3.26 12.77
N ILE A 150 -12.15 -3.95 12.83
CA ILE A 150 -11.06 -3.66 13.74
C ILE A 150 -9.92 -3.04 12.93
N PRO A 151 -9.24 -1.99 13.42
CA PRO A 151 -7.96 -1.65 12.84
C PRO A 151 -7.10 -2.91 12.95
N MET A 152 -6.31 -3.18 11.93
CA MET A 152 -5.20 -4.10 12.09
C MET A 152 -4.24 -3.45 13.07
N THR A 153 -4.52 -3.59 14.37
CA THR A 153 -3.52 -3.34 15.38
C THR A 153 -2.41 -4.33 15.05
N THR A 154 -1.19 -3.83 14.91
CA THR A 154 0.02 -4.64 14.91
C THR A 154 0.06 -5.28 16.29
N SER A 155 -0.78 -6.28 16.49
CA SER A 155 -1.07 -6.86 17.78
C SER A 155 0.23 -7.48 18.26
N THR A 156 0.60 -7.07 19.48
CA THR A 156 1.69 -7.53 20.32
C THR A 156 1.51 -9.00 20.69
N VAL A 157 1.42 -9.88 19.70
CA VAL A 157 1.61 -11.32 19.88
C VAL A 157 3.10 -11.57 20.02
N GLY A 158 3.71 -11.16 21.13
CA GLY A 158 5.02 -11.61 21.65
C GLY A 158 6.25 -11.60 20.74
N ASN A 159 6.13 -11.19 19.48
CA ASN A 159 7.10 -11.15 18.40
C ASN A 159 6.57 -10.10 17.43
N LYS A 160 6.78 -8.83 17.80
CA LYS A 160 6.42 -7.65 17.00
C LYS A 160 6.92 -7.91 15.57
N LEU A 161 6.00 -8.03 14.62
CA LEU A 161 6.38 -8.16 13.22
C LEU A 161 6.69 -6.77 12.65
N SER A 162 7.68 -6.10 13.27
CA SER A 162 8.16 -4.80 12.87
C SER A 162 9.26 -5.00 11.84
N CYS A 163 9.04 -4.44 10.65
CA CYS A 163 10.04 -4.27 9.61
C CYS A 163 10.43 -2.79 9.54
N GLU A 164 10.66 -2.21 10.72
CA GLU A 164 10.78 -0.77 10.90
C GLU A 164 12.15 -0.26 10.43
N ASP A 165 13.20 -1.06 10.60
CA ASP A 165 14.57 -0.67 10.25
C ASP A 165 14.92 -1.01 8.81
N ALA A 166 14.46 -2.15 8.30
CA ALA A 166 14.59 -2.46 6.89
C ALA A 166 13.56 -3.48 6.39
N MET A 167 13.16 -3.35 5.12
CA MET A 167 12.37 -4.32 4.41
C MET A 167 12.93 -4.50 2.99
N ILE A 168 13.31 -5.74 2.65
CA ILE A 168 13.62 -6.12 1.28
C ILE A 168 12.71 -7.29 0.94
N LEU A 169 11.92 -7.15 -0.12
CA LEU A 169 11.04 -8.21 -0.59
C LEU A 169 11.21 -8.48 -2.08
N THR A 170 11.09 -9.75 -2.46
CA THR A 170 11.01 -10.17 -3.85
C THR A 170 9.91 -11.21 -4.08
N SER A 171 9.22 -11.12 -5.22
CA SER A 171 8.35 -12.20 -5.70
C SER A 171 9.12 -13.46 -6.15
N GLY A 172 10.44 -13.33 -6.34
CA GLY A 172 11.35 -14.42 -6.67
C GLY A 172 11.86 -15.18 -5.43
N ARG A 173 13.01 -15.80 -5.59
CA ARG A 173 13.82 -16.31 -4.47
C ARG A 173 14.76 -15.23 -3.97
N MET A 174 14.96 -15.18 -2.66
CA MET A 174 15.99 -14.34 -2.05
C MET A 174 17.17 -15.22 -1.61
N ASN A 175 18.38 -14.82 -1.96
CA ASN A 175 19.60 -15.43 -1.48
C ASN A 175 20.46 -14.36 -0.78
N THR A 176 21.03 -14.74 0.36
CA THR A 176 22.11 -13.99 1.01
C THR A 176 23.33 -14.91 1.08
N GLY A 177 24.52 -14.31 0.97
CA GLY A 177 25.78 -14.95 1.32
C GLY A 177 25.89 -15.13 2.84
N GLY A 178 27.08 -15.48 3.31
CA GLY A 178 27.35 -15.66 4.74
C GLY A 178 28.01 -14.45 5.40
N GLY A 179 28.21 -14.53 6.72
CA GLY A 179 28.91 -13.50 7.50
C GLY A 179 28.09 -12.23 7.73
N ASN A 180 26.77 -12.31 7.66
CA ASN A 180 25.90 -11.15 7.79
C ASN A 180 25.71 -10.76 9.27
N VAL A 181 25.55 -9.47 9.53
CA VAL A 181 25.22 -8.90 10.83
C VAL A 181 23.97 -8.05 10.66
N LEU A 182 22.83 -8.60 11.07
CA LEU A 182 21.52 -7.95 10.94
C LEU A 182 21.06 -7.48 12.32
N ASN A 183 21.15 -6.18 12.58
CA ASN A 183 20.71 -5.60 13.85
C ASN A 183 19.42 -4.79 13.67
N GLY A 184 18.39 -5.13 14.43
CA GLY A 184 17.10 -4.42 14.47
C GLY A 184 15.93 -5.15 13.83
N ASP A 185 14.89 -4.38 13.56
CA ASP A 185 13.60 -4.79 13.00
C ASP A 185 13.69 -4.89 11.47
N ILE A 186 14.32 -5.98 11.00
CA ILE A 186 14.66 -6.19 9.58
C ILE A 186 13.84 -7.34 9.01
N CYS A 187 13.23 -7.13 7.84
CA CYS A 187 12.49 -8.15 7.13
C CYS A 187 13.06 -8.44 5.75
N LEU A 188 13.45 -9.70 5.55
CA LEU A 188 13.87 -10.25 4.28
C LEU A 188 12.80 -11.23 3.78
N HIS A 189 12.27 -11.00 2.58
CA HIS A 189 11.20 -11.82 2.03
C HIS A 189 11.46 -12.28 0.60
N GLY A 190 11.36 -13.59 0.35
CA GLY A 190 11.33 -14.16 -0.98
C GLY A 190 10.12 -15.06 -1.15
N THR A 191 9.13 -14.69 -1.97
CA THR A 191 7.88 -15.44 -2.11
C THR A 191 8.12 -16.90 -2.51
N ARG A 192 9.12 -17.16 -3.36
CA ARG A 192 9.49 -18.52 -3.82
C ARG A 192 10.54 -19.21 -2.94
N GLY A 193 10.98 -18.55 -1.88
CA GLY A 193 11.94 -19.06 -0.90
C GLY A 193 13.04 -18.06 -0.55
N LEU A 194 13.67 -18.30 0.59
CA LEU A 194 14.78 -17.52 1.12
C LEU A 194 15.88 -18.47 1.60
N LEU A 195 17.12 -18.23 1.19
CA LEU A 195 18.30 -19.00 1.59
C LEU A 195 19.42 -18.06 2.07
N THR A 196 20.02 -18.35 3.23
CA THR A 196 21.21 -17.62 3.73
C THR A 196 22.49 -18.42 3.56
N GLY A 197 23.66 -17.78 3.57
CA GLY A 197 24.96 -18.45 3.38
C GLY A 197 25.59 -19.01 4.65
N GLY A 198 25.14 -18.59 5.84
CA GLY A 198 25.62 -19.07 7.15
C GLY A 198 26.77 -18.24 7.74
N GLY A 199 27.09 -18.49 9.01
CA GLY A 199 27.99 -17.62 9.78
C GLY A 199 27.35 -16.26 10.07
N ASP A 200 26.02 -16.22 10.13
CA ASP A 200 25.25 -14.99 10.26
C ASP A 200 24.91 -14.70 11.73
N TYR A 201 24.88 -13.42 12.08
CA TYR A 201 24.39 -12.90 13.34
C TYR A 201 23.08 -12.15 13.12
N TYR A 202 22.05 -12.55 13.84
CA TYR A 202 20.73 -11.94 13.85
C TYR A 202 20.43 -11.45 15.25
N ALA A 203 20.21 -10.14 15.40
CA ALA A 203 19.66 -9.58 16.63
C ALA A 203 18.15 -9.87 16.72
N GLY A 204 17.57 -9.63 17.89
CA GLY A 204 16.12 -9.64 18.05
C GLY A 204 15.45 -8.63 17.11
N GLY A 205 14.38 -9.07 16.44
CA GLY A 205 13.65 -8.27 15.44
C GLY A 205 13.87 -8.70 13.99
N VAL A 206 14.93 -9.48 13.70
CA VAL A 206 15.22 -9.97 12.34
C VAL A 206 14.25 -11.05 11.92
N GLN A 207 13.74 -10.94 10.69
CA GLN A 207 12.77 -11.87 10.13
C GLN A 207 13.10 -12.25 8.70
N MET A 208 12.97 -13.54 8.46
CA MET A 208 13.17 -14.17 7.16
C MET A 208 11.90 -14.89 6.78
N SER A 209 11.31 -14.53 5.66
CA SER A 209 10.02 -15.08 5.29
C SER A 209 9.91 -15.48 3.83
N ALA A 210 9.00 -16.41 3.60
CA ALA A 210 8.56 -16.87 2.30
C ALA A 210 7.07 -17.25 2.41
N ALA A 211 6.45 -17.64 1.29
CA ALA A 211 5.04 -18.07 1.29
C ALA A 211 4.76 -19.20 2.31
N THR A 212 5.74 -20.07 2.56
CA THR A 212 5.70 -21.06 3.63
C THR A 212 7.01 -21.09 4.41
N ARG A 213 6.94 -21.43 5.70
CA ARG A 213 8.11 -21.56 6.58
C ARG A 213 9.15 -22.56 6.03
N ALA A 214 8.70 -23.63 5.37
CA ALA A 214 9.56 -24.66 4.79
C ALA A 214 10.44 -24.17 3.62
N GLN A 215 10.08 -23.05 3.00
CA GLN A 215 10.85 -22.42 1.94
C GLN A 215 11.90 -21.43 2.46
N VAL A 216 12.01 -21.28 3.79
CA VAL A 216 13.02 -20.44 4.44
C VAL A 216 14.10 -21.36 5.00
N THR A 217 15.30 -21.27 4.42
CA THR A 217 16.49 -21.99 4.86
C THR A 217 17.49 -21.00 5.42
N VAL A 218 17.60 -21.00 6.75
CA VAL A 218 18.61 -20.24 7.47
C VAL A 218 19.74 -21.21 7.79
N ASN A 219 20.91 -20.96 7.20
CA ASN A 219 22.09 -21.77 7.47
C ASN A 219 22.68 -21.41 8.85
N TYR A 220 23.87 -21.93 9.17
CA TYR A 220 24.53 -21.77 10.46
C TYR A 220 24.47 -20.33 11.02
N THR A 221 24.02 -20.18 12.28
CA THR A 221 24.05 -18.91 13.02
C THR A 221 25.20 -18.91 14.03
N VAL A 222 25.83 -17.75 14.23
CA VAL A 222 26.94 -17.65 15.20
C VAL A 222 26.42 -17.66 16.65
N PRO A 223 27.24 -18.05 17.65
CA PRO A 223 26.81 -18.03 19.06
C PRO A 223 26.32 -16.65 19.50
N GLY A 224 25.19 -16.61 20.20
CA GLY A 224 24.55 -15.36 20.67
C GLY A 224 23.60 -14.69 19.66
N SER A 225 23.49 -15.24 18.44
CA SER A 225 22.45 -14.88 17.46
C SER A 225 21.11 -15.55 17.81
N GLU A 226 20.01 -14.93 17.38
CA GLU A 226 18.73 -15.65 17.20
C GLU A 226 18.94 -16.88 16.32
N THR A 227 18.22 -17.95 16.62
CA THR A 227 18.27 -19.23 15.92
C THR A 227 17.53 -19.18 14.59
N ALA A 228 17.81 -20.17 13.74
CA ALA A 228 17.11 -20.36 12.47
C ALA A 228 15.58 -20.40 12.62
N ASP A 229 15.07 -21.01 13.70
CA ASP A 229 13.63 -21.13 13.95
C ASP A 229 13.00 -19.83 14.50
N GLU A 230 13.77 -19.00 15.19
CA GLU A 230 13.30 -17.71 15.72
C GLU A 230 13.13 -16.66 14.62
N VAL A 231 14.03 -16.64 13.64
CA VAL A 231 13.99 -15.63 12.56
C VAL A 231 13.11 -16.06 11.38
N ALA A 232 12.98 -17.37 11.11
CA ALA A 232 12.29 -17.84 9.93
C ALA A 232 10.78 -18.02 10.13
N ARG A 233 9.96 -17.48 9.22
CA ARG A 233 8.48 -17.45 9.34
C ARG A 233 7.79 -17.65 7.99
N ALA A 234 6.52 -18.04 8.02
CA ALA A 234 5.64 -17.94 6.86
C ALA A 234 5.02 -16.55 6.81
N SER A 235 5.00 -15.92 5.65
CA SER A 235 4.38 -14.61 5.45
C SER A 235 3.91 -14.45 4.00
N ASP A 236 2.85 -13.69 3.79
CA ASP A 236 2.37 -13.30 2.47
C ASP A 236 2.61 -11.79 2.29
N LEU A 237 3.82 -11.46 1.82
CA LEU A 237 4.21 -10.09 1.50
C LEU A 237 4.11 -9.89 0.00
N THR A 238 3.38 -8.85 -0.40
CA THR A 238 3.20 -8.51 -1.81
C THR A 238 3.80 -7.13 -2.10
N PRO A 239 4.58 -6.99 -3.19
CA PRO A 239 5.05 -5.70 -3.67
C PRO A 239 3.89 -4.73 -3.92
N VAL A 240 3.99 -3.49 -3.41
CA VAL A 240 2.96 -2.44 -3.53
C VAL A 240 3.38 -1.38 -4.57
N VAL A 241 4.67 -1.07 -4.65
CA VAL A 241 5.25 -0.07 -5.55
C VAL A 241 5.54 -0.66 -6.93
N LEU A 242 6.08 -1.87 -6.96
CA LEU A 242 6.54 -2.54 -8.19
C LEU A 242 5.45 -2.63 -9.27
N PRO A 243 4.18 -3.01 -8.97
CA PRO A 243 3.11 -3.05 -9.97
C PRO A 243 2.70 -1.66 -10.48
N LYS A 244 3.04 -0.59 -9.73
CA LYS A 244 2.69 0.80 -10.04
C LYS A 244 3.80 1.54 -10.79
N LEU A 245 4.99 0.97 -10.97
CA LEU A 245 6.13 1.68 -11.58
C LEU A 245 5.81 2.32 -12.93
N SER A 246 5.06 1.61 -13.79
CA SER A 246 4.72 2.16 -15.11
C SER A 246 3.82 3.39 -15.01
N SER A 247 2.72 3.30 -14.25
CA SER A 247 1.80 4.43 -14.07
C SER A 247 2.42 5.58 -13.28
N MET A 248 3.27 5.28 -12.28
CA MET A 248 4.05 6.27 -11.54
C MET A 248 4.95 7.09 -12.47
N PHE A 249 5.73 6.41 -13.33
CA PHE A 249 6.60 7.09 -14.28
C PHE A 249 5.81 7.96 -15.26
N GLU A 250 4.75 7.44 -15.88
CA GLU A 250 3.95 8.20 -16.84
C GLU A 250 3.27 9.42 -16.21
N THR A 251 2.75 9.27 -14.98
CA THR A 251 2.16 10.38 -14.21
C THR A 251 3.20 11.45 -13.91
N LEU A 252 4.39 11.03 -13.44
CA LEU A 252 5.48 11.94 -13.12
C LEU A 252 5.99 12.67 -14.38
N TRP A 253 6.26 11.91 -15.44
CA TRP A 253 6.76 12.44 -16.70
C TRP A 253 5.78 13.42 -17.33
N SER A 254 4.52 13.01 -17.54
CA SER A 254 3.52 13.88 -18.15
C SER A 254 3.16 15.10 -17.28
N GLY A 255 3.10 14.91 -15.96
CA GLY A 255 2.81 15.97 -15.00
C GLY A 255 3.86 17.08 -14.99
N ILE A 256 5.14 16.73 -15.09
CA ILE A 256 6.24 17.72 -15.14
C ILE A 256 6.42 18.26 -16.57
N TYR A 257 6.39 17.39 -17.58
CA TYR A 257 6.65 17.77 -18.98
C TYR A 257 5.59 18.71 -19.57
N SER A 258 4.31 18.54 -19.20
CA SER A 258 3.22 19.34 -19.76
C SER A 258 3.31 20.85 -19.47
N GLY A 259 4.06 21.24 -18.44
CA GLY A 259 4.29 22.64 -18.08
C GLY A 259 5.49 23.28 -18.78
N LEU A 260 6.27 22.52 -19.55
CA LEU A 260 7.49 23.03 -20.19
C LEU A 260 7.18 23.61 -21.56
N SER A 261 7.89 24.69 -21.91
CA SER A 261 7.89 25.20 -23.27
C SER A 261 8.55 24.16 -24.18
N LYS A 262 8.03 23.98 -25.39
CA LYS A 262 8.64 23.02 -26.32
C LYS A 262 10.07 23.50 -26.65
N PRO A 263 11.10 22.65 -26.50
CA PRO A 263 12.46 23.02 -26.86
C PRO A 263 12.53 23.38 -28.35
N ASN A 264 13.22 24.47 -28.69
CA ASN A 264 13.45 24.90 -30.07
C ASN A 264 14.68 24.24 -30.72
N GLY A 265 15.26 23.19 -30.12
CA GLY A 265 16.50 22.55 -30.62
C GLY A 265 17.17 21.59 -29.63
N LYS A 266 18.38 21.15 -29.97
CA LYS A 266 19.19 20.10 -29.30
C LYS A 266 19.84 20.52 -27.96
N ASP A 267 19.46 21.65 -27.38
CA ASP A 267 20.16 22.22 -26.22
C ASP A 267 19.48 21.86 -24.90
N LEU A 268 20.28 21.82 -23.83
CA LEU A 268 19.82 21.72 -22.45
C LEU A 268 18.98 22.96 -22.11
N VAL A 269 17.67 22.82 -21.98
CA VAL A 269 16.79 23.95 -21.65
C VAL A 269 16.42 23.88 -20.17
N VAL A 270 16.81 24.91 -19.41
CA VAL A 270 16.21 25.20 -18.10
C VAL A 270 14.87 25.84 -18.40
N ASP A 271 13.78 25.14 -18.14
CA ASP A 271 12.44 25.59 -18.52
C ASP A 271 11.51 25.59 -17.31
N GLY A 272 11.51 26.71 -16.60
CA GLY A 272 10.56 26.96 -15.52
C GLY A 272 10.82 26.19 -14.23
N TYR A 273 9.75 26.12 -13.43
CA TYR A 273 9.76 25.58 -12.08
C TYR A 273 8.57 24.66 -11.88
N TYR A 274 8.81 23.55 -11.19
CA TYR A 274 7.78 22.64 -10.74
C TYR A 274 7.44 22.90 -9.27
N THR A 275 6.15 22.99 -8.97
CA THR A 275 5.61 23.24 -7.61
C THR A 275 4.60 22.17 -7.16
N GLY A 276 4.47 21.09 -7.93
CA GLY A 276 3.53 20.02 -7.60
C GLY A 276 4.03 19.11 -6.48
N ASN A 277 3.21 18.12 -6.14
CA ASN A 277 3.43 17.19 -5.03
C ASN A 277 3.62 15.74 -5.51
N LEU A 278 4.13 15.54 -6.72
CA LEU A 278 4.50 14.21 -7.25
C LEU A 278 5.90 13.74 -6.83
N LEU A 279 6.66 14.59 -6.14
CA LEU A 279 8.02 14.29 -5.70
C LEU A 279 8.22 14.73 -4.24
N PRO A 280 9.19 14.14 -3.51
CA PRO A 280 9.47 14.50 -2.13
C PRO A 280 9.84 15.98 -1.93
N ASP A 281 9.43 16.54 -0.79
CA ASP A 281 9.63 17.95 -0.48
C ASP A 281 11.10 18.35 -0.30
N PHE A 282 12.01 17.41 -0.01
CA PHE A 282 13.44 17.73 0.08
C PHE A 282 14.02 18.28 -1.24
N LEU A 283 13.35 18.07 -2.38
CA LEU A 283 13.79 18.62 -3.65
C LEU A 283 13.45 20.10 -3.80
N LYS A 284 12.49 20.61 -3.03
CA LYS A 284 12.04 22.01 -3.12
C LYS A 284 13.07 22.95 -2.52
N ASP A 285 13.26 24.10 -3.19
CA ASP A 285 14.06 25.22 -2.68
C ASP A 285 13.35 25.93 -1.52
N SER A 286 13.96 27.00 -0.99
CA SER A 286 13.36 27.83 0.07
C SER A 286 12.06 28.53 -0.33
N ASN A 287 11.71 28.55 -1.62
CA ASN A 287 10.46 29.11 -2.14
C ASN A 287 9.42 28.02 -2.44
N GLY A 288 9.69 26.75 -2.12
CA GLY A 288 8.81 25.63 -2.43
C GLY A 288 8.82 25.22 -3.91
N ARG A 289 9.84 25.59 -4.68
CA ARG A 289 9.95 25.36 -6.13
C ARG A 289 11.10 24.43 -6.46
N ILE A 290 11.00 23.73 -7.58
CA ILE A 290 12.06 22.85 -8.10
C ILE A 290 12.37 23.29 -9.53
N ALA A 291 13.62 23.59 -9.86
CA ALA A 291 14.00 23.92 -11.23
C ALA A 291 13.81 22.69 -12.13
N VAL A 292 13.40 22.89 -13.39
CA VAL A 292 13.26 21.77 -14.34
C VAL A 292 14.20 21.95 -15.51
N VAL A 293 14.97 20.91 -15.81
CA VAL A 293 15.87 20.82 -16.94
C VAL A 293 15.44 19.66 -17.81
N TYR A 294 15.06 19.96 -19.05
CA TYR A 294 14.75 18.95 -20.04
C TYR A 294 15.96 18.65 -20.91
N VAL A 295 16.26 17.37 -21.08
CA VAL A 295 17.42 16.88 -21.83
C VAL A 295 16.96 15.95 -22.96
N ASP A 296 17.07 16.43 -24.20
CA ASP A 296 16.73 15.69 -25.41
C ASP A 296 17.90 15.68 -26.40
N ASN A 297 19.01 15.13 -25.94
CA ASN A 297 20.13 14.83 -26.83
C ASN A 297 19.78 13.56 -27.60
N ASN A 298 19.84 13.58 -28.94
CA ASN A 298 19.65 12.41 -29.82
C ASN A 298 20.64 11.26 -29.49
N GLY A 299 20.43 10.54 -28.39
CA GLY A 299 21.36 9.57 -27.83
C GLY A 299 21.54 9.71 -26.32
N TRP A 300 22.79 9.62 -25.88
CA TRP A 300 23.14 9.45 -24.47
C TRP A 300 23.68 10.76 -23.87
N TRP A 301 23.14 11.17 -22.72
CA TRP A 301 23.64 12.37 -22.02
C TRP A 301 24.70 11.99 -20.98
N THR A 302 25.92 12.53 -21.11
CA THR A 302 26.97 12.33 -20.11
C THR A 302 27.11 13.57 -19.24
N VAL A 303 26.81 13.41 -17.96
CA VAL A 303 26.93 14.46 -16.93
C VAL A 303 28.36 14.54 -16.42
N GLN A 304 28.93 15.74 -16.47
CA GLN A 304 30.26 16.08 -15.95
C GLN A 304 30.15 16.73 -14.54
N PRO A 305 31.26 16.76 -13.77
CA PRO A 305 31.29 17.46 -12.48
C PRO A 305 30.78 18.90 -12.58
N GLY A 306 29.91 19.28 -11.64
CA GLY A 306 29.30 20.61 -11.58
C GLY A 306 28.07 20.83 -12.48
N GLN A 307 27.66 19.84 -13.28
CA GLN A 307 26.46 19.97 -14.14
C GLN A 307 25.15 19.65 -13.41
N LEU A 308 25.19 18.85 -12.33
CA LEU A 308 24.04 18.65 -11.46
C LEU A 308 23.96 19.78 -10.45
N GLN A 309 22.83 20.48 -10.44
CA GLN A 309 22.54 21.58 -9.55
C GLN A 309 21.51 21.11 -8.52
N PRO A 310 21.67 21.44 -7.23
CA PRO A 310 20.66 21.15 -6.21
C PRO A 310 19.29 21.75 -6.57
N HIS A 311 18.23 21.15 -6.02
CA HIS A 311 16.84 21.57 -6.23
C HIS A 311 16.42 21.58 -7.71
N THR A 312 16.92 20.61 -8.47
CA THR A 312 16.68 20.51 -9.92
C THR A 312 16.17 19.11 -10.31
N ILE A 313 15.16 19.08 -11.16
CA ILE A 313 14.68 17.89 -11.86
C ILE A 313 15.31 17.85 -13.25
N TYR A 314 16.01 16.76 -13.55
CA TYR A 314 16.51 16.44 -14.88
C TYR A 314 15.58 15.41 -15.53
N LEU A 315 14.78 15.87 -16.50
CA LEU A 315 13.95 15.02 -17.36
C LEU A 315 14.76 14.62 -18.60
N VAL A 316 15.20 13.38 -18.66
CA VAL A 316 16.05 12.87 -19.73
C VAL A 316 15.25 11.98 -20.67
N ASN A 317 15.09 12.41 -21.93
CA ASN A 317 14.25 11.70 -22.91
C ASN A 317 14.85 10.36 -23.37
N HIS A 318 16.11 10.11 -23.05
CA HIS A 318 16.87 8.90 -23.37
C HIS A 318 17.61 8.37 -22.14
N GLY A 319 18.72 7.66 -22.34
CA GLY A 319 19.62 7.25 -21.27
C GLY A 319 20.65 8.32 -20.92
N MET A 320 21.26 8.19 -19.74
CA MET A 320 22.32 9.08 -19.28
C MET A 320 23.40 8.34 -18.49
N GLN A 321 24.60 8.94 -18.47
CA GLN A 321 25.73 8.51 -17.66
C GLN A 321 26.17 9.67 -16.78
N ILE A 322 26.17 9.46 -15.47
CA ILE A 322 26.87 10.30 -14.53
C ILE A 322 28.35 9.92 -14.60
N ALA A 323 29.23 10.85 -14.96
CA ALA A 323 30.67 10.58 -15.00
C ALA A 323 31.20 10.23 -13.59
N GLY A 324 32.37 9.59 -13.54
CA GLY A 324 33.02 9.30 -12.27
C GLY A 324 33.36 10.59 -11.50
N GLY A 325 33.22 10.54 -10.17
CA GLY A 325 33.49 11.71 -9.31
C GLY A 325 32.36 12.73 -9.23
N VAL A 326 31.22 12.49 -9.88
CA VAL A 326 30.05 13.37 -9.78
C VAL A 326 29.18 12.91 -8.62
N GLN A 327 28.84 13.86 -7.75
CA GLN A 327 27.92 13.69 -6.63
C GLN A 327 26.65 14.51 -6.92
N ALA A 328 25.54 14.13 -6.29
CA ALA A 328 24.32 14.91 -6.34
C ALA A 328 23.75 15.10 -4.93
N GLN A 329 23.01 16.19 -4.76
CA GLN A 329 22.29 16.45 -3.54
C GLN A 329 21.04 17.26 -3.87
N ASN A 330 19.87 16.84 -3.36
CA ASN A 330 18.60 17.51 -3.66
C ASN A 330 18.26 17.47 -5.16
N VAL A 331 18.64 16.41 -5.88
CA VAL A 331 18.43 16.28 -7.33
C VAL A 331 17.45 15.17 -7.65
N ALA A 332 16.55 15.42 -8.62
CA ALA A 332 15.75 14.38 -9.25
C ALA A 332 16.24 14.10 -10.67
N ILE A 333 16.42 12.83 -11.00
CA ILE A 333 16.79 12.35 -12.32
C ILE A 333 15.73 11.36 -12.78
N ILE A 334 15.02 11.71 -13.84
CA ILE A 334 13.92 10.91 -14.39
C ILE A 334 14.24 10.67 -15.87
N ALA A 335 14.57 9.41 -16.21
CA ALA A 335 15.08 9.04 -17.52
C ALA A 335 14.19 7.99 -18.20
N ARG A 336 13.94 8.19 -19.51
CA ARG A 336 13.26 7.22 -20.38
C ARG A 336 14.19 6.11 -20.92
N GLY A 337 15.44 6.11 -20.50
CA GLY A 337 16.40 5.04 -20.76
C GLY A 337 17.19 4.70 -19.49
N ASP A 338 18.34 4.07 -19.66
CA ASP A 338 19.20 3.67 -18.54
C ASP A 338 19.85 4.88 -17.86
N ILE A 339 20.09 4.76 -16.56
CA ILE A 339 20.91 5.68 -15.76
C ILE A 339 22.17 4.91 -15.35
N GLY A 340 23.29 5.26 -15.96
CA GLY A 340 24.61 4.80 -15.55
C GLY A 340 25.23 5.76 -14.54
N VAL A 341 25.88 5.25 -13.50
CA VAL A 341 26.74 6.05 -12.60
C VAL A 341 28.15 5.54 -12.69
N GLY A 342 29.06 6.46 -13.02
CA GLY A 342 30.47 6.16 -13.26
C GLY A 342 31.18 5.83 -11.97
N GLY A 343 32.23 5.02 -12.07
CA GLY A 343 33.06 4.66 -10.93
C GLY A 343 33.67 5.87 -10.22
N GLY A 344 33.90 5.73 -8.92
CA GLY A 344 34.57 6.72 -8.09
C GLY A 344 34.72 6.16 -6.67
N ALA A 345 35.60 6.78 -5.90
CA ALA A 345 35.66 6.55 -4.45
C ALA A 345 34.82 7.63 -3.75
N ASN A 346 34.05 7.23 -2.74
CA ASN A 346 33.31 8.14 -1.87
C ASN A 346 32.33 9.05 -2.63
N LEU A 347 31.50 8.49 -3.51
CA LEU A 347 30.39 9.24 -4.10
C LEU A 347 29.23 9.28 -3.10
N HIS A 348 28.64 10.45 -2.90
CA HIS A 348 27.50 10.64 -2.02
C HIS A 348 26.29 11.11 -2.83
N TYR A 349 25.16 10.44 -2.59
CA TYR A 349 23.84 10.84 -3.09
C TYR A 349 22.94 11.01 -1.88
N THR A 350 22.47 12.23 -1.61
CA THR A 350 21.69 12.54 -0.42
C THR A 350 20.53 13.44 -0.79
N ASN A 351 19.31 13.06 -0.37
CA ASN A 351 18.09 13.76 -0.80
C ASN A 351 17.90 13.70 -2.31
N ASP A 352 18.10 12.53 -2.92
CA ASP A 352 18.05 12.36 -4.37
C ASP A 352 16.95 11.40 -4.81
N TYR A 353 16.45 11.60 -6.02
CA TYR A 353 15.37 10.82 -6.62
C TYR A 353 15.77 10.33 -8.00
N PHE A 354 15.89 9.01 -8.19
CA PHE A 354 16.25 8.39 -9.47
C PHE A 354 15.09 7.54 -9.98
N PHE A 355 14.67 7.76 -11.22
CA PHE A 355 13.66 6.94 -11.87
C PHE A 355 14.02 6.69 -13.34
N SER A 356 14.29 5.42 -13.68
CA SER A 356 14.58 4.96 -15.03
C SER A 356 13.49 4.03 -15.55
N THR A 357 13.09 4.15 -16.82
CA THR A 357 12.31 3.09 -17.50
C THR A 357 13.17 1.90 -17.95
N GLY A 358 14.48 2.00 -17.80
CA GLY A 358 15.47 0.97 -18.10
C GLY A 358 16.10 0.44 -16.81
N THR A 359 17.41 0.59 -16.71
CA THR A 359 18.27 0.13 -15.62
C THR A 359 18.97 1.31 -14.94
N ILE A 360 19.03 1.28 -13.62
CA ILE A 360 20.00 2.07 -12.84
C ILE A 360 21.19 1.16 -12.55
N ASN A 361 22.35 1.46 -13.14
CA ASN A 361 23.57 0.69 -12.91
C ASN A 361 24.69 1.60 -12.42
N THR A 362 25.19 1.32 -11.23
CA THR A 362 26.25 2.14 -10.65
C THR A 362 27.55 1.36 -10.49
N GLY A 363 28.66 2.03 -10.81
CA GLY A 363 30.01 1.56 -10.54
C GLY A 363 30.66 2.38 -9.43
N GLY A 364 31.61 1.77 -8.72
CA GLY A 364 32.39 2.45 -7.66
C GLY A 364 31.79 2.33 -6.27
N ASP A 365 32.36 3.07 -5.33
CA ASP A 365 31.99 3.08 -3.92
C ASP A 365 31.07 4.27 -3.64
N ILE A 366 29.78 3.97 -3.46
CA ILE A 366 28.69 4.93 -3.40
C ILE A 366 27.99 4.84 -2.05
N TYR A 367 27.76 5.98 -1.43
CA TYR A 367 26.92 6.18 -0.27
C TYR A 367 25.57 6.73 -0.71
N TRP A 368 24.54 5.90 -0.59
CA TRP A 368 23.15 6.29 -0.79
C TRP A 368 22.57 6.76 0.54
N GLY A 369 22.19 8.02 0.60
CA GLY A 369 21.72 8.71 1.80
C GLY A 369 22.83 8.99 2.81
N ASP A 370 22.43 9.55 3.95
CA ASP A 370 23.34 9.96 5.02
C ASP A 370 23.26 9.01 6.21
N ALA A 371 24.35 8.27 6.45
CA ALA A 371 24.47 7.33 7.56
C ALA A 371 24.36 8.00 8.94
N GLY A 372 24.75 9.27 9.06
CA GLY A 372 24.70 10.02 10.31
C GLY A 372 23.32 10.59 10.64
N SER A 373 22.47 10.80 9.63
CA SER A 373 21.20 11.53 9.81
C SER A 373 19.94 10.76 9.44
N TYR A 374 20.01 9.60 8.77
CA TYR A 374 18.80 8.89 8.34
C TYR A 374 17.86 8.51 9.50
N CYS A 375 18.39 8.21 10.69
CA CYS A 375 17.56 7.97 11.86
C CYS A 375 16.96 9.25 12.44
N THR A 376 17.69 10.36 12.43
CA THR A 376 17.18 11.62 13.00
C THR A 376 16.16 12.28 12.06
N SER A 377 16.35 12.19 10.75
CA SER A 377 15.38 12.66 9.75
C SER A 377 14.02 11.97 9.89
N GLY A 378 14.03 10.67 10.24
CA GLY A 378 12.82 9.86 10.33
C GLY A 378 12.13 9.64 8.98
N ALA A 379 12.79 9.92 7.85
CA ALA A 379 12.24 9.76 6.51
C ALA A 379 13.31 9.24 5.54
N TYR A 380 12.87 8.54 4.49
CA TYR A 380 13.78 8.12 3.40
C TYR A 380 14.30 9.34 2.65
N SER A 381 15.62 9.39 2.44
CA SER A 381 16.32 10.48 1.77
C SER A 381 16.68 10.15 0.32
N VAL A 382 16.66 8.88 -0.08
CA VAL A 382 16.96 8.49 -1.45
C VAL A 382 15.87 7.59 -1.99
N TYR A 383 15.41 7.89 -3.20
CA TYR A 383 14.43 7.11 -3.93
C TYR A 383 15.06 6.56 -5.21
N THR A 384 15.03 5.24 -5.43
CA THR A 384 15.58 4.62 -6.66
C THR A 384 14.57 3.65 -7.30
N PHE A 385 14.14 3.97 -8.51
CA PHE A 385 13.17 3.18 -9.25
C PHE A 385 13.68 2.85 -10.64
N ALA A 386 13.53 1.59 -11.04
CA ALA A 386 13.84 1.17 -12.40
C ALA A 386 12.86 0.10 -12.87
N TYR A 387 12.48 0.09 -14.15
CA TYR A 387 11.63 -1.00 -14.63
C TYR A 387 12.36 -2.34 -14.68
N ASN A 388 13.68 -2.33 -14.92
CA ASN A 388 14.47 -3.55 -15.09
C ASN A 388 15.33 -3.83 -13.87
N THR A 389 16.41 -3.08 -13.68
CA THR A 389 17.39 -3.37 -12.64
C THR A 389 17.78 -2.12 -11.87
N VAL A 390 17.92 -2.23 -10.55
CA VAL A 390 18.71 -1.29 -9.74
C VAL A 390 19.93 -2.05 -9.20
N SER A 391 21.11 -1.57 -9.59
CA SER A 391 22.40 -1.99 -9.03
C SER A 391 23.00 -0.82 -8.27
N LEU A 392 23.25 -0.98 -6.97
CA LEU A 392 23.77 0.09 -6.10
C LEU A 392 25.31 0.19 -6.09
N GLY A 393 25.99 -0.78 -6.69
CA GLY A 393 27.45 -0.78 -6.84
C GLY A 393 28.18 -1.20 -5.56
N GLY A 394 29.41 -0.71 -5.39
CA GLY A 394 30.27 -0.99 -4.25
C GLY A 394 31.03 -2.31 -4.36
N TRP A 395 32.34 -2.25 -4.58
CA TRP A 395 33.22 -3.42 -4.43
C TRP A 395 34.19 -3.25 -3.25
N GLY A 396 34.47 -2.00 -2.83
CA GLY A 396 35.57 -1.64 -1.94
C GLY A 396 35.26 -1.51 -0.44
N GLY A 397 34.05 -1.87 0.02
CA GLY A 397 33.66 -1.70 1.44
C GLY A 397 33.40 -0.25 1.86
N GLY A 398 33.77 0.73 1.03
CA GLY A 398 33.41 2.14 1.16
C GLY A 398 32.05 2.51 0.54
N ALA A 399 31.16 1.54 0.34
CA ALA A 399 29.81 1.79 -0.14
C ALA A 399 28.80 1.57 0.99
N GLY A 400 27.68 2.29 0.95
CA GLY A 400 26.63 2.17 1.96
C GLY A 400 25.26 2.61 1.46
N ALA A 401 24.21 2.19 2.15
CA ALA A 401 22.84 2.57 1.83
C ALA A 401 22.01 2.84 3.08
N HIS A 402 21.65 4.11 3.30
CA HIS A 402 20.95 4.62 4.47
C HIS A 402 19.73 5.43 4.07
N GLY A 403 18.54 5.09 4.57
CA GLY A 403 17.33 5.82 4.20
C GLY A 403 17.00 5.73 2.70
N LEU A 404 17.21 4.55 2.10
CA LEU A 404 16.93 4.28 0.68
C LEU A 404 15.59 3.55 0.51
N PHE A 405 14.76 4.08 -0.38
CA PHE A 405 13.50 3.50 -0.81
C PHE A 405 13.57 3.17 -2.29
N GLY A 406 13.11 1.99 -2.73
CA GLY A 406 13.18 1.66 -4.15
C GLY A 406 12.37 0.46 -4.60
N ALA A 407 12.30 0.31 -5.93
CA ALA A 407 11.68 -0.84 -6.56
C ALA A 407 12.23 -1.05 -7.99
N ALA A 408 12.51 -2.31 -8.34
CA ALA A 408 12.84 -2.73 -9.70
C ALA A 408 12.66 -4.24 -9.89
N LYS A 409 12.50 -4.74 -11.11
CA LYS A 409 12.35 -6.20 -11.33
C LYS A 409 13.50 -6.98 -10.71
N THR A 410 14.74 -6.51 -10.88
CA THR A 410 15.95 -7.08 -10.29
C THR A 410 16.62 -6.07 -9.37
N PHE A 411 16.99 -6.51 -8.16
CA PHE A 411 17.77 -5.73 -7.22
C PHE A 411 19.14 -6.37 -6.99
N SER A 412 20.19 -5.58 -7.15
CA SER A 412 21.58 -6.00 -6.93
C SER A 412 22.30 -4.95 -6.08
N PRO A 413 22.22 -5.03 -4.75
CA PRO A 413 22.76 -3.96 -3.92
C PRO A 413 24.30 -3.95 -3.84
N GLY A 414 24.96 -5.02 -4.29
CA GLY A 414 26.42 -5.10 -4.30
C GLY A 414 27.03 -4.90 -2.91
N GLY A 415 28.12 -4.15 -2.84
CA GLY A 415 28.81 -3.83 -1.58
C GLY A 415 28.11 -2.77 -0.74
N ALA A 416 27.08 -2.08 -1.24
CA ALA A 416 26.35 -1.06 -0.49
C ALA A 416 25.64 -1.60 0.75
N MET A 417 25.39 -2.92 0.81
CA MET A 417 24.81 -3.57 1.99
C MET A 417 25.79 -3.82 3.13
N LYS A 418 27.09 -3.63 2.92
CA LYS A 418 28.10 -3.81 3.97
C LYS A 418 28.05 -2.72 5.04
N ASN A 419 27.29 -1.65 4.79
CA ASN A 419 27.00 -0.59 5.73
C ASN A 419 25.65 0.04 5.38
N SER A 420 24.58 -0.44 6.01
CA SER A 420 23.22 -0.06 5.62
C SER A 420 22.27 0.15 6.80
N GLY A 421 21.15 0.82 6.57
CA GLY A 421 20.08 1.03 7.55
C GLY A 421 18.91 1.79 6.94
N GLY A 422 17.69 1.63 7.46
CA GLY A 422 16.54 2.37 6.93
C GLY A 422 16.27 2.06 5.46
N LEU A 423 16.13 0.77 5.11
CA LEU A 423 16.00 0.33 3.72
C LEU A 423 14.59 -0.15 3.40
N TYR A 424 14.08 0.22 2.23
CA TYR A 424 12.89 -0.39 1.65
C TYR A 424 13.14 -0.73 0.19
N PHE A 425 13.01 -1.99 -0.20
CA PHE A 425 13.18 -2.38 -1.60
C PHE A 425 12.25 -3.50 -2.05
N GLU A 426 11.62 -3.32 -3.22
CA GLU A 426 10.78 -4.33 -3.87
C GLU A 426 11.40 -4.86 -5.17
N ALA A 427 11.35 -6.18 -5.34
CA ALA A 427 11.72 -6.85 -6.59
C ALA A 427 10.73 -7.94 -7.04
N SER A 428 10.80 -8.35 -8.31
CA SER A 428 10.00 -9.47 -8.82
C SER A 428 10.84 -10.71 -9.15
N ASN A 429 12.11 -10.51 -9.49
CA ASN A 429 13.04 -11.57 -9.88
C ASN A 429 13.84 -12.07 -8.69
N ASP A 430 14.52 -13.20 -8.89
CA ASP A 430 15.46 -13.71 -7.90
C ASP A 430 16.49 -12.64 -7.53
N THR A 431 16.65 -12.42 -6.23
CA THR A 431 17.45 -11.34 -5.65
C THR A 431 18.61 -11.95 -4.88
N GLN A 432 19.84 -11.53 -5.21
CA GLN A 432 21.06 -11.94 -4.52
C GLN A 432 21.62 -10.74 -3.76
N LEU A 433 21.51 -10.74 -2.44
CA LEU A 433 21.97 -9.64 -1.61
C LEU A 433 23.50 -9.69 -1.38
N GLY A 434 24.14 -10.84 -1.62
CA GLY A 434 25.55 -11.05 -1.29
C GLY A 434 25.76 -11.34 0.19
N GLY A 435 27.02 -11.39 0.63
CA GLY A 435 27.40 -11.70 2.02
C GLY A 435 28.14 -10.55 2.70
N ASN A 436 28.39 -10.68 4.00
CA ASN A 436 28.89 -9.62 4.88
C ASN A 436 27.96 -8.40 4.90
N LEU A 437 26.64 -8.62 4.83
CA LEU A 437 25.66 -7.56 5.02
C LEU A 437 25.82 -7.01 6.44
N SER A 438 25.76 -5.69 6.62
CA SER A 438 25.75 -5.06 7.93
C SER A 438 24.63 -4.03 7.97
N PHE A 439 23.66 -4.27 8.85
CA PHE A 439 22.54 -3.36 9.06
C PHE A 439 22.61 -2.73 10.44
N ASN A 440 22.37 -1.42 10.47
CA ASN A 440 22.21 -0.63 11.67
C ASN A 440 20.74 -0.25 11.82
N ALA A 441 20.19 -0.47 13.02
CA ALA A 441 18.83 -0.11 13.37
C ALA A 441 18.70 1.40 13.63
N CYS A 442 17.56 1.98 13.26
CA CYS A 442 17.09 3.26 13.77
C CYS A 442 16.13 3.13 14.95
N GLY A 443 15.54 1.94 15.16
CA GLY A 443 14.51 1.69 16.16
C GLY A 443 13.18 2.38 15.86
N LYS A 444 12.99 2.88 14.63
CA LYS A 444 11.72 3.45 14.15
C LYS A 444 11.61 3.35 12.63
N ARG A 445 10.38 3.21 12.15
CA ARG A 445 10.06 3.23 10.72
C ARG A 445 10.34 4.60 10.12
N LEU A 446 11.02 4.63 8.98
CA LEU A 446 11.15 5.85 8.20
C LEU A 446 9.85 6.16 7.44
N GLU A 447 9.46 7.43 7.46
CA GLU A 447 8.38 7.95 6.64
C GLU A 447 8.77 7.88 5.16
N SER A 448 7.85 7.37 4.35
CA SER A 448 8.02 7.20 2.91
C SER A 448 7.01 8.05 2.16
N PHE A 449 7.44 8.59 1.02
CA PHE A 449 6.58 9.32 0.11
C PHE A 449 5.60 8.41 -0.65
N TYR A 450 5.93 7.11 -0.77
CA TYR A 450 5.09 6.11 -1.40
C TYR A 450 4.64 5.05 -0.40
N ASP A 451 3.50 4.43 -0.68
CA ASP A 451 3.04 3.27 0.08
C ASP A 451 4.13 2.19 0.13
N SER A 452 4.30 1.58 1.29
CA SER A 452 5.17 0.41 1.48
C SER A 452 4.34 -0.81 1.88
N ALA A 453 4.83 -1.98 1.50
CA ALA A 453 4.30 -3.26 1.94
C ALA A 453 4.30 -3.31 3.46
N VAL A 454 3.17 -3.71 4.00
CA VAL A 454 3.01 -3.94 5.44
C VAL A 454 2.88 -5.43 5.62
N PRO A 455 3.66 -6.04 6.54
CA PRO A 455 3.45 -7.42 6.88
C PRO A 455 2.06 -7.67 7.38
N ARG A 456 1.31 -8.47 6.62
CA ARG A 456 0.07 -9.03 7.08
C ARG A 456 0.41 -10.29 7.84
N GLN A 457 0.05 -10.35 9.12
CA GLN A 457 -0.02 -11.66 9.75
C GLN A 457 -1.09 -12.45 9.00
N THR A 458 -0.71 -13.62 8.47
CA THR A 458 -1.66 -14.58 7.92
C THR A 458 -2.55 -15.02 9.07
N THR A 459 -3.69 -14.34 9.25
CA THR A 459 -4.71 -14.77 10.19
C THR A 459 -5.20 -16.10 9.64
N THR A 460 -4.95 -17.19 10.36
CA THR A 460 -5.56 -18.47 10.06
C THR A 460 -7.06 -18.28 10.19
N VAL A 461 -7.74 -18.00 9.09
CA VAL A 461 -9.20 -17.88 9.07
C VAL A 461 -9.75 -19.28 9.28
N THR A 462 -9.99 -19.64 10.54
CA THR A 462 -10.74 -20.84 10.89
C THR A 462 -12.19 -20.59 10.44
N LYS A 463 -12.54 -21.04 9.22
CA LYS A 463 -13.91 -20.98 8.70
C LYS A 463 -14.81 -21.88 9.56
N THR A 464 -15.31 -21.33 10.66
CA THR A 464 -16.34 -21.96 11.51
C THR A 464 -17.55 -21.05 11.51
N GLY A 465 -18.30 -21.07 10.41
CA GLY A 465 -19.53 -20.31 10.26
C GLY A 465 -20.45 -21.02 9.29
N LYS A 466 -21.22 -21.99 9.78
CA LYS A 466 -22.35 -22.57 9.04
C LYS A 466 -23.39 -21.46 8.84
N LEU A 467 -23.68 -21.15 7.58
CA LEU A 467 -24.90 -20.44 7.18
C LEU A 467 -26.11 -21.17 7.78
N LYS A 468 -26.80 -20.53 8.72
CA LYS A 468 -28.21 -20.84 9.00
C LYS A 468 -29.02 -19.91 8.09
N LEU A 469 -29.62 -20.51 7.06
CA LEU A 469 -30.73 -19.91 6.31
C LEU A 469 -31.97 -19.84 7.21
#